data_AF-A0A0M8VIW3-F1
#
_entry.id   AF-A0A0M8VIW3-F1
#
_cell.length_a   1.000
_cell.length_b   1.000
_cell.length_c   1.000
_cell.angle_alpha   90.00
_cell.angle_beta   90.00
_cell.angle_gamma   90.00
#
_symmetry.space_group_name_H-M   'P 1'
#
loop_
_entity.id
_entity.type
_entity.pdbx_description
1 polymer ?
#
loop_
_entity_poly.entity_id
_entity_poly.type
_entity_poly.pdbx_seq_one_letter_code
_entity_poly.pdbx_strand_id
1 'polypeptide(L)'
;LPTHQAMTLFDTATTTTHPLLAISPLDHTTLRKAGDALPPPLRGLAPVGRRRTAAAAEGRSSGPSLAQRLGALSDEERTQALIDLVRAQVAAVLGHSDPSTIAADRAFQDLGFDSLTAVELRNQLTKTTGLRL
;
A
#
# COMPACT_ATOMS: atom_id res chain seq x y z
N LEU A 1 16.81 -20.18 -1.32
CA LEU A 1 18.13 -20.50 -1.91
C LEU A 1 19.19 -20.23 -0.83
N PRO A 2 20.10 -21.17 -0.53
CA PRO A 2 21.20 -20.92 0.40
C PRO A 2 22.09 -19.77 -0.09
N THR A 3 22.57 -18.91 0.82
CA THR A 3 23.33 -17.70 0.46
C THR A 3 24.54 -18.00 -0.42
N HIS A 4 25.32 -19.03 -0.09
CA HIS A 4 26.49 -19.42 -0.88
C HIS A 4 26.13 -19.75 -2.34
N GLN A 5 25.05 -20.53 -2.53
CA GLN A 5 24.58 -20.89 -3.87
C GLN A 5 24.05 -19.68 -4.65
N ALA A 6 23.40 -18.73 -3.97
CA ALA A 6 22.96 -17.47 -4.56
C ALA A 6 24.14 -16.62 -5.04
N MET A 7 25.20 -16.52 -4.24
CA MET A 7 26.42 -15.78 -4.59
C MET A 7 27.14 -16.42 -5.78
N THR A 8 27.29 -17.75 -5.80
CA THR A 8 27.89 -18.43 -6.95
C THR A 8 27.15 -18.17 -8.26
N LEU A 9 25.80 -18.19 -8.23
CA LEU A 9 24.99 -17.88 -9.41
C LEU A 9 25.11 -16.41 -9.83
N PHE A 10 25.17 -15.48 -8.86
CA PHE A 10 25.37 -14.07 -9.13
C PHE A 10 26.74 -13.81 -9.78
N ASP A 11 27.82 -14.37 -9.22
CA ASP A 11 29.17 -14.25 -9.77
C ASP A 11 29.24 -14.81 -11.19
N THR A 12 28.61 -15.97 -11.42
CA THR A 12 28.52 -16.56 -12.76
C THR A 12 27.79 -15.62 -13.73
N ALA A 13 26.69 -15.00 -13.30
CA ALA A 13 25.93 -14.07 -14.14
C ALA A 13 26.75 -12.81 -14.52
N THR A 14 27.73 -12.39 -13.72
CA THR A 14 28.61 -11.26 -14.08
C THR A 14 29.58 -11.59 -15.23
N THR A 15 29.83 -12.87 -15.50
CA THR A 15 30.70 -13.33 -16.60
C THR A 15 29.98 -13.49 -17.93
N THR A 16 28.64 -13.49 -17.92
CA THR A 16 27.82 -13.59 -19.13
C THR A 16 27.62 -12.24 -19.83
N THR A 17 27.65 -12.25 -21.16
CA THR A 17 27.43 -11.07 -22.02
C THR A 17 25.96 -10.74 -22.28
N HIS A 18 25.03 -11.57 -21.83
CA HIS A 18 23.60 -11.40 -22.07
C HIS A 18 22.87 -11.08 -20.75
N PRO A 19 21.84 -10.22 -20.78
CA PRO A 19 21.04 -9.94 -19.60
C PRO A 19 20.28 -11.20 -19.17
N LEU A 20 20.33 -11.52 -17.87
CA LEU A 20 19.63 -12.65 -17.26
C LEU A 20 18.55 -12.14 -16.29
N LEU A 21 17.33 -12.65 -16.45
CA LEU A 21 16.22 -12.38 -15.52
C LEU A 21 16.27 -13.39 -14.38
N ALA A 22 16.27 -12.89 -13.14
CA ALA A 22 16.16 -13.70 -11.94
C ALA A 22 14.95 -13.26 -11.13
N ILE A 23 14.11 -14.23 -10.72
CA ILE A 23 13.02 -14.01 -9.79
C ILE A 23 13.52 -14.42 -8.41
N SER A 24 13.60 -13.46 -7.50
CA SER A 24 13.98 -13.70 -6.11
C SER A 24 13.00 -12.99 -5.18
N PRO A 25 12.49 -13.67 -4.14
CA PRO A 25 11.67 -13.03 -3.13
C PRO A 25 12.51 -12.00 -2.37
N LEU A 26 12.01 -10.77 -2.29
CA LEU A 26 12.63 -9.67 -1.56
C LEU A 26 11.80 -9.32 -0.33
N ASP A 27 12.45 -9.27 0.83
CA ASP A 27 11.83 -8.75 2.04
C ASP A 27 11.97 -7.22 2.10
N HIS A 28 10.92 -6.54 1.65
CA HIS A 28 10.88 -5.08 1.64
C HIS A 28 10.88 -4.45 3.05
N THR A 29 10.59 -5.22 4.11
CA THR A 29 10.60 -4.71 5.48
C THR A 29 12.02 -4.59 6.02
N THR A 30 12.88 -5.57 5.74
CA THR A 30 14.31 -5.53 6.08
C THR A 30 15.06 -4.50 5.24
N LEU A 31 14.76 -4.40 3.94
CA LEU A 31 15.30 -3.33 3.08
C LEU A 31 14.97 -1.93 3.63
N ARG A 32 13.73 -1.71 4.08
CA ARG A 32 13.32 -0.43 4.69
C ARG A 32 14.10 -0.11 5.97
N LYS A 33 14.35 -1.12 6.81
CA LYS A 33 15.12 -0.94 8.06
C LYS A 33 16.59 -0.61 7.76
N ALA A 34 17.16 -1.16 6.69
CA ALA A 34 18.54 -0.90 6.29
C ALA A 34 18.73 0.52 5.75
N GLY A 35 17.74 1.09 5.05
CA GLY A 35 17.73 2.51 4.65
C GLY A 35 19.00 2.93 3.91
N ASP A 36 19.70 3.94 4.46
CA ASP A 36 20.93 4.47 3.86
C ASP A 36 22.11 3.49 3.85
N ALA A 37 22.07 2.44 4.69
CA ALA A 37 23.05 1.36 4.70
C ALA A 37 22.92 0.43 3.48
N LEU A 38 21.88 0.59 2.64
CA LEU A 38 21.75 -0.15 1.40
C LEU A 38 22.72 0.38 0.32
N PRO A 39 23.37 -0.51 -0.44
CA PRO A 39 24.08 -0.17 -1.67
C PRO A 39 23.18 0.60 -2.66
N PRO A 40 23.73 1.55 -3.45
CA PRO A 40 22.98 2.36 -4.40
C PRO A 40 21.98 1.60 -5.31
N PRO A 41 22.31 0.46 -5.93
CA PRO A 41 21.36 -0.26 -6.79
C PRO A 41 20.16 -0.84 -6.03
N LEU A 42 20.27 -1.07 -4.72
CA LEU A 42 19.21 -1.65 -3.89
C LEU A 42 18.28 -0.59 -3.28
N ARG A 43 18.67 0.68 -3.29
CA ARG A 43 17.86 1.78 -2.72
C ARG A 43 16.54 1.99 -3.47
N GLY A 44 16.50 1.70 -4.77
CA GLY A 44 15.27 1.77 -5.58
C GLY A 44 14.28 0.64 -5.31
N LEU A 45 14.72 -0.46 -4.67
CA LEU A 45 13.89 -1.63 -4.34
C LEU A 45 13.30 -1.57 -2.93
N ALA A 46 13.92 -0.81 -2.03
CA ALA A 46 13.26 -0.37 -0.82
C ALA A 46 12.18 0.62 -1.25
N PRO A 47 10.88 0.39 -0.96
CA PRO A 47 9.85 1.36 -1.26
C PRO A 47 10.29 2.68 -0.65
N VAL A 48 10.62 3.65 -1.50
CA VAL A 48 10.92 5.01 -1.06
C VAL A 48 9.66 5.41 -0.34
N GLY A 49 9.70 5.43 0.99
CA GLY A 49 8.56 5.87 1.77
C GLY A 49 8.30 7.27 1.27
N ARG A 50 7.28 7.43 0.41
CA ARG A 50 6.83 8.68 -0.16
C ARG A 50 6.85 9.65 1.01
N ARG A 51 7.83 10.55 0.94
CA ARG A 51 8.40 11.34 2.03
C ARG A 51 7.40 11.46 3.18
N ARG A 52 7.77 10.88 4.33
CA ARG A 52 7.07 11.04 5.61
C ARG A 52 7.04 12.53 5.97
N THR A 53 6.13 13.29 5.38
CA THR A 53 5.63 14.57 5.88
C THR A 53 4.41 14.34 6.76
N ALA A 54 4.41 13.22 7.51
CA ALA A 54 3.39 12.92 8.51
C ALA A 54 3.91 13.11 9.95
N ALA A 55 5.23 13.19 10.16
CA ALA A 55 5.81 13.52 11.46
C ALA A 55 5.76 15.03 11.80
N ALA A 56 5.15 15.83 10.92
CA ALA A 56 4.74 17.21 11.20
C ALA A 56 3.21 17.40 11.05
N ALA A 57 2.45 16.30 11.05
CA ALA A 57 0.98 16.32 11.01
C ALA A 57 0.34 15.83 12.34
N GLU A 58 1.13 15.71 13.41
CA GLU A 58 0.60 15.68 14.79
C GLU A 58 0.21 17.08 15.29
N GLY A 59 0.32 18.10 14.43
CA GLY A 59 -0.27 19.42 14.64
C GLY A 59 -1.05 19.84 13.40
N ARG A 60 -2.39 19.72 13.46
CA ARG A 60 -3.42 20.18 12.50
C ARG A 60 -3.95 19.11 11.51
N SER A 61 -4.63 18.08 12.03
CA SER A 61 -5.98 17.82 11.51
C SER A 61 -6.90 18.77 12.26
N SER A 62 -7.17 19.95 11.70
CA SER A 62 -8.16 20.89 12.27
C SER A 62 -9.61 20.41 12.13
N GLY A 63 -9.83 19.15 11.71
CA GLY A 63 -11.14 18.55 11.52
C GLY A 63 -11.43 17.42 12.52
N PRO A 64 -12.72 17.17 12.80
CA PRO A 64 -13.16 16.09 13.69
C PRO A 64 -12.67 14.71 13.21
N SER A 65 -12.36 13.83 14.17
CA SER A 65 -12.00 12.43 13.87
C SER A 65 -13.14 11.71 13.13
N LEU A 66 -12.83 10.62 12.42
CA LEU A 66 -13.86 9.83 11.74
C LEU A 66 -14.99 9.41 12.69
N ALA A 67 -14.64 8.99 13.92
CA ALA A 67 -15.61 8.63 14.95
C ALA A 67 -16.50 9.82 15.36
N GLN A 68 -15.92 11.03 15.51
CA GLN A 68 -16.68 12.24 15.82
C GLN A 68 -17.61 12.64 14.66
N ARG A 69 -17.16 12.53 13.41
CA ARG A 69 -17.99 12.82 12.23
C ARG A 69 -19.16 11.87 12.14
N LEU A 70 -18.93 10.56 12.29
CA LEU A 70 -19.98 9.55 12.21
C LEU A 70 -20.94 9.63 13.41
N GLY A 71 -20.46 10.03 14.59
CA GLY A 71 -21.28 10.19 15.79
C GLY A 71 -22.30 11.34 15.70
N ALA A 72 -22.09 12.32 14.82
CA ALA A 72 -22.98 13.45 14.62
C ALA A 72 -24.06 13.23 13.53
N LEU A 73 -24.00 12.09 12.82
CA LEU A 73 -24.89 11.75 11.71
C LEU A 73 -26.02 10.79 12.16
N SER A 74 -27.14 10.80 11.44
CA SER A 74 -28.15 9.74 11.54
C SER A 74 -27.57 8.40 11.09
N ASP A 75 -28.24 7.29 11.37
CA ASP A 75 -27.75 5.97 10.98
C ASP A 75 -27.68 5.80 9.45
N GLU A 76 -28.63 6.37 8.70
CA GLU A 76 -28.62 6.37 7.23
C GLU A 76 -27.45 7.21 6.69
N GLU A 77 -27.26 8.41 7.21
CA GLU A 77 -26.17 9.31 6.81
C GLU A 77 -24.80 8.73 7.17
N ARG A 78 -24.69 8.06 8.32
CA ARG A 78 -23.49 7.34 8.75
C ARG A 78 -23.15 6.20 7.80
N THR A 79 -24.15 5.44 7.39
CA THR A 79 -24.00 4.34 6.44
C THR A 79 -23.52 4.87 5.09
N GLN A 80 -24.14 5.92 4.57
CA GLN A 80 -23.73 6.54 3.32
C GLN A 80 -22.30 7.08 3.38
N ALA A 81 -21.94 7.77 4.47
CA ALA A 81 -20.59 8.29 4.67
C ALA A 81 -19.53 7.17 4.71
N LEU A 82 -19.86 6.01 5.28
CA LEU A 82 -18.97 4.83 5.27
C LEU A 82 -18.84 4.23 3.88
N ILE A 83 -19.93 4.13 3.12
CA ILE A 83 -19.91 3.66 1.73
C ILE A 83 -19.03 4.56 0.88
N ASP A 84 -19.20 5.87 0.98
CA ASP A 84 -18.40 6.85 0.22
C ASP A 84 -16.92 6.79 0.59
N LEU A 85 -16.60 6.57 1.87
CA LEU A 85 -15.23 6.34 2.33
C LEU A 85 -14.62 5.10 1.68
N VAL A 86 -15.33 3.97 1.69
CA VAL A 86 -14.84 2.72 1.10
C VAL A 86 -14.66 2.88 -0.40
N ARG A 87 -15.63 3.48 -1.11
CA ARG A 87 -15.54 3.78 -2.55
C ARG A 87 -14.32 4.63 -2.89
N ALA A 88 -14.04 5.65 -2.10
CA ALA A 88 -12.87 6.50 -2.29
C ALA A 88 -11.55 5.71 -2.14
N GLN A 89 -11.47 4.80 -1.17
CA GLN A 89 -10.27 3.95 -1.04
C GLN A 89 -10.15 2.93 -2.18
N VAL A 90 -11.26 2.34 -2.61
CA VAL A 90 -11.30 1.41 -3.73
C VAL A 90 -10.85 2.08 -5.03
N ALA A 91 -11.39 3.26 -5.33
CA ALA A 91 -10.97 4.06 -6.49
C ALA A 91 -9.48 4.41 -6.43
N ALA A 92 -8.96 4.79 -5.26
CA ALA A 92 -7.54 5.09 -5.08
C ALA A 92 -6.63 3.87 -5.32
N VAL A 93 -7.04 2.67 -4.89
CA VAL A 93 -6.27 1.43 -5.13
C VAL A 93 -6.30 1.02 -6.59
N LEU A 94 -7.46 1.13 -7.24
CA LEU A 94 -7.64 0.78 -8.65
C LEU A 94 -7.17 1.87 -9.63
N GLY A 95 -6.77 3.05 -9.13
CA GLY A 95 -6.33 4.18 -9.96
C GLY A 95 -7.47 4.93 -10.66
N HIS A 96 -8.72 4.76 -10.21
CA HIS A 96 -9.86 5.51 -10.72
C HIS A 96 -9.90 6.92 -10.11
N SER A 97 -10.12 7.93 -10.95
CA SER A 97 -10.19 9.33 -10.53
C SER A 97 -11.52 9.69 -9.86
N ASP A 98 -12.58 8.95 -10.16
CA ASP A 98 -13.93 9.19 -9.66
C ASP A 98 -14.41 8.00 -8.80
N PRO A 99 -14.62 8.17 -7.48
CA PRO A 99 -15.17 7.14 -6.61
C PRO A 99 -16.63 6.77 -6.90
N SER A 100 -17.40 7.66 -7.54
CA SER A 100 -18.82 7.44 -7.80
C SER A 100 -19.07 6.37 -8.87
N THR A 101 -18.06 6.08 -9.70
CA THR A 101 -18.12 5.01 -10.70
C THR A 101 -18.00 3.61 -10.09
N ILE A 102 -17.66 3.52 -8.79
CA ILE A 102 -17.58 2.25 -8.06
C ILE A 102 -18.98 1.86 -7.57
N ALA A 103 -19.58 0.85 -8.21
CA ALA A 103 -20.84 0.28 -7.77
C ALA A 103 -20.68 -0.38 -6.38
N ALA A 104 -21.47 0.07 -5.39
CA ALA A 104 -21.34 -0.40 -3.99
C ALA A 104 -21.90 -1.81 -3.77
N ASP A 105 -22.71 -2.29 -4.71
CA ASP A 105 -23.37 -3.59 -4.74
C ASP A 105 -22.60 -4.64 -5.55
N ARG A 106 -21.50 -4.27 -6.22
CA ARG A 106 -20.66 -5.22 -6.94
C ARG A 106 -19.64 -5.91 -6.05
N ALA A 107 -19.37 -7.18 -6.35
CA ALA A 107 -18.28 -7.90 -5.73
C ALA A 107 -16.93 -7.27 -6.13
N PHE A 108 -15.98 -7.24 -5.20
CA PHE A 108 -14.63 -6.72 -5.46
C PHE A 108 -13.94 -7.44 -6.64
N GLN A 109 -14.15 -8.75 -6.79
CA GLN A 109 -13.58 -9.54 -7.89
C GLN A 109 -14.04 -9.02 -9.26
N ASP A 110 -15.31 -8.63 -9.38
CA ASP A 110 -15.90 -8.08 -10.61
C ASP A 110 -15.40 -6.66 -10.92
N LEU A 111 -14.75 -6.01 -9.95
CA LEU A 111 -14.09 -4.71 -10.08
C LEU A 111 -12.59 -4.86 -10.37
N GLY A 112 -12.08 -6.09 -10.54
CA GLY A 112 -10.67 -6.35 -10.83
C GLY A 112 -9.78 -6.43 -9.59
N PHE A 113 -10.34 -6.65 -8.40
CA PHE A 113 -9.52 -6.93 -7.21
C PHE A 113 -8.89 -8.32 -7.28
N ASP A 114 -7.63 -8.36 -6.89
CA ASP A 114 -6.83 -9.55 -6.64
C ASP A 114 -6.37 -9.58 -5.16
N SER A 115 -5.56 -10.58 -4.80
CA SER A 115 -5.07 -10.72 -3.43
C SER A 115 -4.13 -9.59 -2.99
N LEU A 116 -3.40 -8.95 -3.92
CA LEU A 116 -2.47 -7.86 -3.59
C LEU A 116 -3.24 -6.57 -3.30
N THR A 117 -4.14 -6.20 -4.20
CA THR A 117 -5.01 -5.01 -4.08
C THR A 117 -5.95 -5.11 -2.88
N ALA A 118 -6.40 -6.32 -2.50
CA ALA A 118 -7.16 -6.54 -1.27
C ALA A 118 -6.37 -6.18 0.00
N VAL A 119 -5.09 -6.55 0.05
CA VAL A 119 -4.20 -6.22 1.18
C VAL A 119 -3.91 -4.72 1.23
N GLU A 120 -3.72 -4.09 0.08
CA GLU A 120 -3.54 -2.63 -0.01
C GLU A 120 -4.78 -1.87 0.48
N LEU A 121 -5.97 -2.27 0.05
CA LEU A 121 -7.23 -1.69 0.52
C LEU A 121 -7.38 -1.82 2.03
N ARG A 122 -7.12 -3.00 2.60
CA ARG A 122 -7.17 -3.21 4.07
C ARG A 122 -6.22 -2.29 4.82
N ASN A 123 -4.97 -2.16 4.34
CA ASN A 123 -3.97 -1.31 4.97
C ASN A 123 -4.38 0.17 4.91
N GLN A 124 -4.98 0.59 3.79
CA GLN A 124 -5.47 1.95 3.61
C GLN A 124 -6.70 2.24 4.49
N LEU A 125 -7.62 1.30 4.63
CA LEU A 125 -8.76 1.41 5.55
C LEU A 125 -8.31 1.46 7.01
N THR A 126 -7.37 0.60 7.41
CA THR A 126 -6.73 0.64 8.74
C THR A 126 -6.16 2.02 9.03
N LYS A 127 -5.48 2.63 8.06
CA LYS A 127 -4.88 3.96 8.20
C LYS A 127 -5.92 5.07 8.35
N THR A 128 -6.99 5.04 7.57
CA THR A 128 -8.03 6.09 7.57
C THR A 128 -8.96 5.98 8.77
N THR A 129 -9.28 4.76 9.20
CA THR A 129 -10.20 4.50 10.31
C THR A 129 -9.51 4.43 11.67
N GLY A 130 -8.21 4.12 11.70
CA GLY A 130 -7.47 3.83 12.93
C GLY A 130 -7.80 2.47 13.55
N LEU A 131 -8.60 1.64 12.86
CA LEU A 131 -9.00 0.30 13.32
C LEU A 131 -8.07 -0.76 12.78
N ARG A 132 -7.90 -1.87 13.51
CA ARG A 132 -7.13 -3.04 13.06
C ARG A 132 -8.08 -4.02 12.36
N LEU A 133 -7.88 -4.22 11.06
CA LEU A 133 -8.66 -5.09 10.17
C LEU A 133 -7.89 -6.38 9.79
#